data_AF-A0AAV2ENB7-F1
#
_entry.id   AF-A0AAV2ENB7-F1
#
_cell.length_a   1.000
_cell.length_b   1.000
_cell.length_c   1.000
_cell.angle_alpha   90.00
_cell.angle_beta   90.00
_cell.angle_gamma   90.00
#
_symmetry.space_group_name_H-M   'P 1'
#
loop_
_entity.id
_entity.type
_entity.pdbx_description
1 polymer ?
#
loop_
_entity_poly.entity_id
_entity_poly.type
_entity_poly.pdbx_seq_one_letter_code
_entity_poly.pdbx_strand_id
1 'polypeptide(L)'
;MNLLFERGETLTCEEWYCSLQETESDEQLGNFLVALWFIWEQRNSQMWNKRNLEEGEIIHRAFGWLQEYLNMQEAESEVHRQCERKWRPSQSADFTISVDAGRLTGQGTGLGAVVRKKDGDFVAAAVRRTRR
;
A
#
# COMPACT_ATOMS: atom_id res chain seq x y z
N MET A 1 11.06 -2.75 -43.89
CA MET A 1 11.49 -3.58 -42.75
C MET A 1 10.27 -3.72 -41.85
N ASN A 2 9.48 -4.77 -42.06
CA ASN A 2 8.22 -4.99 -41.35
C ASN A 2 8.54 -5.67 -40.01
N LEU A 3 8.45 -4.91 -38.92
CA LEU A 3 8.44 -5.49 -37.58
C LEU A 3 7.06 -6.09 -37.35
N LEU A 4 6.94 -7.40 -37.63
CA LEU A 4 5.81 -8.19 -37.18
C LEU A 4 5.90 -8.27 -35.66
N PHE A 5 5.02 -7.54 -34.97
CA PHE A 5 4.73 -7.79 -33.56
C PHE A 5 3.99 -9.13 -33.50
N GLU A 6 4.72 -10.22 -33.32
CA GLU A 6 4.10 -11.49 -32.97
C GLU A 6 3.33 -11.29 -31.66
N ARG A 7 2.04 -11.62 -31.63
CA ARG A 7 1.26 -11.67 -30.40
C ARG A 7 1.83 -12.80 -29.54
N GLY A 8 2.81 -12.47 -28.70
CA GLY A 8 3.17 -13.32 -27.57
C GLY A 8 1.93 -13.60 -26.73
N GLU A 9 1.85 -14.81 -26.18
CA GLU A 9 0.78 -15.21 -25.28
C GLU A 9 0.63 -14.16 -24.17
N THR A 10 -0.60 -13.72 -23.91
CA THR A 10 -0.86 -12.72 -22.88
C THR A 10 -0.73 -13.38 -21.52
N LEU A 11 0.43 -13.20 -20.87
CA LEU A 11 0.58 -13.56 -19.47
C LEU A 11 -0.34 -12.67 -18.63
N THR A 12 -1.00 -13.28 -17.66
CA THR A 12 -1.60 -12.52 -16.56
C THR A 12 -0.51 -11.80 -15.77
N CYS A 13 -0.86 -10.74 -15.03
CA CYS A 13 0.10 -10.04 -14.18
C CYS A 13 0.76 -10.98 -13.15
N GLU A 14 0.02 -11.99 -12.69
CA GLU A 14 0.51 -13.00 -11.75
C GLU A 14 1.55 -13.90 -12.41
N GLU A 15 1.26 -14.46 -13.58
CA GLU A 15 2.21 -15.32 -14.32
C GLU A 15 3.46 -14.54 -14.73
N TRP A 16 3.30 -13.29 -15.15
CA TRP A 16 4.43 -12.40 -15.45
C TRP A 16 5.29 -12.13 -14.22
N TYR A 17 4.67 -11.84 -13.06
CA TYR A 17 5.40 -11.61 -11.82
C TYR A 17 6.15 -12.86 -11.36
N CYS A 18 5.52 -14.03 -11.40
CA CYS A 18 6.18 -15.30 -11.09
C CYS A 18 7.38 -15.54 -12.02
N SER A 19 7.23 -15.26 -13.32
CA SER A 19 8.32 -15.41 -14.29
C SER A 19 9.50 -14.48 -14.00
N LEU A 20 9.25 -13.26 -13.52
CA LEU A 20 10.28 -12.32 -13.11
C LEU A 20 11.02 -12.78 -11.85
N GLN A 21 10.30 -13.36 -10.88
CA GLN A 21 10.92 -13.92 -9.68
C GLN A 21 11.85 -15.10 -9.98
N GLU A 22 11.55 -15.89 -11.01
CA GLU A 22 12.38 -17.02 -11.41
C GLU A 22 13.64 -16.60 -12.18
N THR A 23 13.64 -15.42 -12.80
CA THR A 23 14.69 -14.97 -13.73
C THR A 23 15.62 -13.91 -13.16
N GLU A 24 15.11 -13.03 -12.30
CA GLU A 24 15.86 -11.89 -11.76
C GLU A 24 16.26 -12.12 -10.29
N SER A 25 17.35 -11.48 -9.85
CA SER A 25 17.71 -11.47 -8.43
C SER A 25 16.72 -10.65 -7.60
N ASP A 26 16.63 -10.94 -6.29
CA ASP A 26 15.80 -10.17 -5.35
C ASP A 26 16.12 -8.66 -5.38
N GLU A 27 17.39 -8.29 -5.58
CA GLU A 27 17.81 -6.90 -5.70
C GLU A 27 17.25 -6.25 -6.97
N GLN A 28 17.39 -6.91 -8.13
CA GLN A 28 16.88 -6.41 -9.40
C GLN A 28 15.35 -6.33 -9.40
N LEU A 29 14.69 -7.35 -8.84
CA LEU A 29 13.24 -7.36 -8.69
C LEU A 29 12.77 -6.24 -7.76
N GLY A 30 13.43 -6.04 -6.62
CA GLY A 30 13.14 -4.95 -5.69
C GLY A 30 13.29 -3.58 -6.35
N ASN A 31 14.41 -3.35 -7.03
CA ASN A 31 14.68 -2.14 -7.81
C ASN A 31 13.56 -1.87 -8.85
N PHE A 32 13.17 -2.90 -9.58
CA PHE A 32 12.15 -2.81 -10.62
C PHE A 32 10.75 -2.50 -10.05
N LEU A 33 10.33 -3.21 -9.01
CA LEU A 33 9.03 -3.01 -8.37
C LEU A 33 8.91 -1.61 -7.73
N VAL A 34 9.97 -1.15 -7.08
CA VAL A 34 10.00 0.20 -6.49
C VAL A 34 9.98 1.27 -7.58
N ALA A 35 10.72 1.10 -8.67
CA ALA A 35 10.64 2.01 -9.81
C ALA A 35 9.22 2.09 -10.39
N LEU A 36 8.55 0.93 -10.59
CA LEU A 36 7.15 0.88 -11.04
C LEU A 36 6.20 1.61 -10.08
N TRP A 37 6.38 1.41 -8.78
CA TRP A 37 5.59 2.11 -7.76
C TRP A 37 5.75 3.63 -7.84
N PHE A 38 6.98 4.13 -7.96
CA PHE A 38 7.26 5.56 -8.08
C PHE A 38 6.73 6.17 -9.37
N ILE A 39 6.76 5.43 -10.49
CA ILE A 39 6.13 5.86 -11.75
C ILE A 39 4.62 6.00 -11.55
N TRP A 40 3.99 5.02 -10.90
CA TRP A 40 2.56 5.07 -10.58
C TRP A 40 2.21 6.23 -9.62
N GLU A 41 3.02 6.44 -8.58
CA GLU A 41 2.85 7.54 -7.62
C GLU A 41 2.96 8.89 -8.32
N GLN A 42 3.96 9.06 -9.18
CA GLN A 42 4.15 10.31 -9.92
C GLN A 42 3.00 10.59 -10.89
N ARG A 43 2.52 9.57 -11.61
CA ARG A 43 1.34 9.69 -12.46
C ARG A 43 0.12 10.16 -11.65
N ASN A 44 -0.09 9.60 -10.47
CA ASN A 44 -1.18 10.01 -9.59
C ASN A 44 -0.97 11.42 -9.03
N SER A 45 0.26 11.78 -8.65
CA SER A 45 0.58 13.10 -8.16
C SER A 45 0.34 14.19 -9.22
N GLN A 46 0.62 13.91 -10.49
CA GLN A 46 0.26 14.80 -11.59
C GLN A 46 -1.27 14.96 -11.71
N MET A 47 -2.02 13.86 -11.68
CA MET A 47 -3.47 13.86 -11.83
C MET A 47 -4.18 14.59 -10.68
N TRP A 48 -3.76 14.35 -9.44
CA TRP A 48 -4.47 14.79 -8.24
C TRP A 48 -3.88 16.05 -7.61
N ASN A 49 -2.55 16.23 -7.68
CA ASN A 49 -1.84 17.30 -6.98
C ASN A 49 -1.25 18.36 -7.92
N LYS A 50 -1.34 18.18 -9.26
CA LYS A 50 -0.71 19.04 -10.29
C LYS A 50 0.79 19.23 -10.06
N ARG A 51 1.44 18.26 -9.43
CA ARG A 51 2.89 18.27 -9.18
C ARG A 51 3.57 17.41 -10.22
N ASN A 52 4.58 17.95 -10.89
CA ASN A 52 5.41 17.21 -11.82
C ASN A 52 6.86 17.17 -11.31
N LEU A 53 7.46 15.99 -11.33
CA LEU A 53 8.88 15.74 -11.14
C LEU A 53 9.49 15.47 -12.51
N GLU A 54 10.78 15.79 -12.67
CA GLU A 54 11.49 15.43 -13.89
C GLU A 54 11.63 13.90 -13.98
N GLU A 55 11.57 13.34 -15.20
CA GLU A 55 11.59 11.88 -15.41
C GLU A 55 12.82 11.21 -14.79
N GLY A 56 13.99 11.86 -14.87
CA GLY A 56 15.22 11.39 -14.23
C GLY A 56 15.19 11.42 -12.70
N GLU A 57 14.42 12.34 -12.11
CA GLU A 57 14.27 12.45 -10.64
C GLU A 57 13.45 11.29 -10.07
N ILE A 58 12.49 10.75 -10.84
CA ILE A 58 11.62 9.65 -10.37
C ILE A 58 12.46 8.41 -10.05
N ILE A 59 13.34 8.00 -10.97
CA ILE A 59 14.19 6.81 -10.80
C ILE A 59 15.24 7.04 -9.71
N HIS A 60 15.86 8.22 -9.68
CA HIS A 60 16.83 8.55 -8.63
C HIS A 60 16.18 8.51 -7.24
N ARG A 61 14.97 9.05 -7.11
CA ARG A 61 14.20 9.04 -5.87
C ARG A 61 13.75 7.64 -5.47
N ALA A 62 13.37 6.81 -6.44
CA ALA A 62 13.00 5.42 -6.21
C ALA A 62 14.15 4.62 -5.58
N PHE A 63 15.35 4.71 -6.15
CA PHE A 63 16.52 4.01 -5.62
C PHE A 63 17.03 4.59 -4.30
N GLY A 64 17.04 5.92 -4.14
CA GLY A 64 17.37 6.55 -2.87
C GLY A 64 16.43 6.10 -1.75
N TRP A 65 15.11 6.05 -2.05
CA TRP A 65 14.11 5.58 -1.10
C TRP A 65 14.29 4.10 -0.74
N LEU A 66 14.55 3.23 -1.72
CA LEU A 66 14.77 1.80 -1.46
C LEU A 66 16.01 1.58 -0.59
N GLN A 67 17.10 2.29 -0.88
CA GLN A 67 18.32 2.21 -0.08
C GLN A 67 18.08 2.67 1.37
N GLU A 68 17.39 3.80 1.56
CA GLU A 68 17.00 4.27 2.89
C GLU A 68 16.13 3.24 3.64
N TYR A 69 15.16 2.64 2.95
CA TYR A 69 14.30 1.61 3.50
C TYR A 69 15.09 0.37 3.96
N LEU A 70 16.00 -0.13 3.12
CA LEU A 70 16.84 -1.29 3.45
C LEU A 70 17.75 -0.99 4.66
N ASN A 71 18.37 0.19 4.69
CA ASN A 71 19.19 0.62 5.83
C ASN A 71 18.37 0.68 7.13
N MET A 72 17.12 1.15 7.07
CA MET A 72 16.22 1.18 8.22
C MET A 72 15.82 -0.22 8.68
N GLN A 73 15.56 -1.14 7.76
CA GLN A 73 15.23 -2.54 8.10
C GLN A 73 16.40 -3.26 8.79
N GLU A 74 17.64 -3.02 8.34
CA GLU A 74 18.83 -3.53 9.01
C GLU A 74 18.98 -2.94 10.42
N ALA A 75 18.79 -1.62 10.57
CA ALA A 75 18.84 -0.96 11.88
C ALA A 75 17.70 -1.37 12.82
N GLU A 76 16.50 -1.59 12.30
CA GLU A 76 15.34 -2.02 13.06
C GLU A 76 15.46 -3.48 13.50
N SER A 77 16.11 -4.34 12.71
CA SER A 77 16.43 -5.73 13.10
C SER A 77 17.27 -5.83 14.38
N GLU A 78 18.09 -4.81 14.68
CA GLU A 78 18.82 -4.71 15.95
C GLU A 78 17.95 -4.24 17.12
N VAL A 79 16.97 -3.37 16.86
CA VAL A 79 16.09 -2.75 17.89
C VAL A 79 14.83 -3.61 18.19
N HIS A 80 14.30 -4.32 17.19
CA HIS A 80 13.02 -5.06 17.26
C HIS A 80 13.07 -6.32 18.13
N ARG A 81 14.25 -6.69 18.65
CA ARG A 81 14.35 -7.72 19.72
C ARG A 81 13.66 -7.27 21.02
N GLN A 82 13.28 -6.00 21.14
CA GLN A 82 12.54 -5.48 22.29
C GLN A 82 11.12 -5.04 21.89
N CYS A 83 10.15 -5.91 22.21
CA CYS A 83 8.72 -5.65 22.28
C CYS A 83 7.92 -5.60 20.97
N GLU A 84 7.69 -6.78 20.35
CA GLU A 84 6.52 -6.99 19.50
C GLU A 84 5.22 -6.87 20.32
N ARG A 85 4.73 -5.65 20.54
CA ARG A 85 3.33 -5.42 20.94
C ARG A 85 2.43 -5.63 19.71
N LYS A 86 2.37 -6.86 19.22
CA LYS A 86 1.44 -7.24 18.16
C LYS A 86 0.03 -7.16 18.73
N TRP A 87 -0.82 -6.34 18.12
CA TRP A 87 -2.24 -6.31 18.44
C TRP A 87 -2.81 -7.72 18.27
N ARG A 88 -3.44 -8.24 19.32
CA ARG A 88 -4.14 -9.52 19.28
C ARG A 88 -5.62 -9.25 19.57
N PRO A 89 -6.54 -9.74 18.74
CA PRO A 89 -7.95 -9.68 19.08
C PRO A 89 -8.19 -10.47 20.38
N SER A 90 -9.09 -9.98 21.22
CA SER A 90 -9.51 -10.72 22.42
C SER A 90 -10.16 -12.04 21.99
N GLN A 91 -9.63 -13.17 22.44
CA GLN A 91 -10.09 -14.51 22.03
C GLN A 91 -11.55 -14.79 22.42
N SER A 92 -12.07 -14.07 23.41
CA SER A 92 -13.39 -14.22 24.02
C SER A 92 -14.46 -13.21 23.56
N ALA A 93 -14.16 -12.32 22.62
CA ALA A 93 -15.17 -11.37 22.16
C ALA A 93 -16.08 -12.00 21.09
N ASP A 94 -17.38 -12.04 21.38
CA ASP A 94 -18.41 -12.47 20.43
C ASP A 94 -18.74 -11.39 19.38
N PHE A 95 -18.35 -10.14 19.67
CA PHE A 95 -18.58 -8.98 18.82
C PHE A 95 -17.33 -8.13 18.67
N THR A 96 -17.11 -7.61 17.46
CA THR A 96 -16.09 -6.61 17.14
C THR A 96 -16.77 -5.33 16.67
N ILE A 97 -16.30 -4.18 17.17
CA ILE A 97 -16.73 -2.86 16.68
C ILE A 97 -15.58 -2.19 15.95
N SER A 98 -15.81 -1.79 14.70
CA SER A 98 -14.92 -0.92 13.93
C SER A 98 -15.48 0.50 13.99
N VAL A 99 -14.69 1.46 14.44
CA VAL A 99 -15.08 2.87 14.53
C VAL A 99 -14.11 3.69 13.67
N ASP A 100 -14.65 4.60 12.86
CA ASP A 100 -13.85 5.53 12.05
C ASP A 100 -14.42 6.95 12.15
N ALA A 101 -13.54 7.95 12.05
CA ALA A 101 -13.92 9.35 12.11
C ALA A 101 -13.35 10.13 10.92
N GLY A 102 -14.23 10.73 10.13
CA GLY A 102 -13.87 11.57 9.00
C GLY A 102 -14.11 13.04 9.31
N ARG A 103 -13.18 13.91 8.88
CA ARG A 103 -13.39 15.37 8.88
C ARG A 103 -13.38 15.88 7.46
N LEU A 104 -14.44 16.60 7.09
CA LEU A 104 -14.55 17.26 5.80
C LEU A 104 -14.53 18.77 5.98
N THR A 105 -13.57 19.43 5.34
CA THR A 105 -13.38 20.88 5.39
C THR A 105 -14.66 21.59 4.96
N GLY A 106 -15.19 22.47 5.81
CA GLY A 106 -16.45 23.19 5.57
C GLY A 106 -17.74 22.41 5.86
N GLN A 107 -17.68 21.09 6.12
CA GLN A 107 -18.87 20.26 6.34
C GLN A 107 -18.91 19.57 7.72
N GLY A 108 -17.84 19.67 8.50
CA GLY A 108 -17.78 19.19 9.89
C GLY A 108 -17.11 17.84 10.06
N THR A 109 -17.35 17.19 11.20
CA THR A 109 -16.80 15.86 11.54
C THR A 109 -17.93 14.84 11.61
N GLY A 110 -17.67 13.65 11.08
CA GLY A 110 -18.54 12.48 11.19
C GLY A 110 -17.83 11.34 11.89
N LEU A 111 -18.59 10.56 12.65
CA LEU A 111 -18.17 9.31 13.27
C LEU A 111 -19.04 8.18 12.69
N GLY A 112 -18.41 7.13 12.20
CA GLY A 112 -19.06 5.89 11.78
C GLY A 112 -18.64 4.73 12.66
N ALA A 113 -19.56 3.81 12.95
CA ALA A 113 -19.26 2.58 13.65
C ALA A 113 -20.01 1.41 13.01
N VAL A 114 -19.35 0.24 12.95
CA VAL A 114 -19.93 -1.03 12.48
C VAL A 114 -19.64 -2.11 13.51
N VAL A 115 -20.69 -2.81 13.95
CA VAL A 115 -20.58 -3.97 14.83
C VAL A 115 -20.74 -5.24 14.01
N ARG A 116 -19.84 -6.18 14.22
CA ARG A 116 -19.82 -7.51 13.59
C ARG A 116 -19.74 -8.57 14.67
N LYS A 117 -20.32 -9.74 14.41
CA LYS A 117 -20.08 -10.94 15.21
C LYS A 117 -18.68 -11.50 14.93
N LYS A 118 -18.27 -12.47 15.74
CA LYS A 118 -17.01 -13.20 15.61
C LYS A 118 -16.85 -13.93 14.26
N ASP A 119 -17.95 -14.40 13.67
CA ASP A 119 -17.99 -15.03 12.33
C ASP A 119 -17.94 -14.01 11.18
N GLY A 120 -17.97 -12.72 11.48
CA GLY A 120 -17.97 -11.64 10.49
C GLY A 120 -19.37 -11.13 10.13
N ASP A 121 -20.44 -11.74 10.64
CA ASP A 121 -21.81 -11.31 10.35
C ASP A 121 -22.06 -9.88 10.82
N PHE A 122 -22.69 -9.09 9.96
CA PHE A 122 -23.11 -7.74 10.29
C PHE A 122 -24.21 -7.75 11.35
N VAL A 123 -24.06 -6.91 12.37
CA VAL A 123 -25.07 -6.74 13.44
C VAL A 123 -25.74 -5.38 13.35
N ALA A 124 -24.94 -4.31 13.32
CA ALA A 124 -25.44 -2.95 13.32
C ALA A 124 -24.41 -1.97 12.75
N ALA A 125 -24.89 -0.84 12.26
CA ALA A 125 -24.08 0.32 11.94
C ALA A 125 -24.70 1.58 12.54
N ALA A 126 -23.84 2.52 12.95
CA ALA A 126 -24.26 3.82 13.42
C ALA A 126 -23.41 4.90 12.76
N VAL A 127 -24.04 6.03 12.44
CA VAL A 127 -23.34 7.23 12.00
C VAL A 127 -23.80 8.41 12.85
N ARG A 128 -22.85 9.24 13.28
CA ARG A 128 -23.11 10.46 14.02
C ARG A 128 -22.34 11.60 13.39
N ARG A 129 -23.06 12.64 12.96
CA ARG A 129 -22.44 13.92 12.65
C ARG A 129 -22.20 14.66 13.96
N THR A 130 -20.94 14.92 14.27
CA THR A 130 -20.57 15.78 15.40
C THR A 130 -20.67 17.21 14.90
N ARG A 131 -21.79 17.88 15.25
CA ARG A 131 -21.89 19.34 15.12
C ARG A 131 -20.93 19.97 16.13
N ARG A 132 -20.31 21.09 15.74
CA ARG A 132 -19.74 22.01 16.73
C ARG A 132 -20.86 22.66 17.52
#